data_AF-A0A376E390-F1
#
_entry.id   AF-A0A376E390-F1
#
_cell.length_a   1.000
_cell.length_b   1.000
_cell.length_c   1.000
_cell.angle_alpha   90.00
_cell.angle_beta   90.00
_cell.angle_gamma   90.00
#
_symmetry.space_group_name_H-M   'P 1'
#
loop_
_entity.id
_entity.type
_entity.pdbx_description
1 polymer ?
#
loop_
_entity_poly.entity_id
_entity_poly.type
_entity_poly.pdbx_seq_one_letter_code
_entity_poly.pdbx_strand_id
1 'polypeptide(L)'
;MTSNGNLGLGLTTPGTTLDVNGAITNREIAVAVAGNAVIIPANVSLVQLTGAATGAVAISAPAAPNHGQRLIVFNNTTGGFGATLNGITIPNDKVLEFVFSNSSWRSTDGGAAGTTPVNIYTADGTLASNRTVIQGANTLAFTGTQTNAFSVDGNTLSVDATNDRVGVGTTTPTNKLVVAGTNAQPSALGTANTNATLRIDGNTSHALDLGTYTNAPFGSYISSQNKASVISLPLVLNPVGGNVGVNTTPGTALDVNGAITNRETAVAVAGNAVTIPANVSLVQLTGAATGAVAISAPAAPNPGQRLIVYNNTTGGFDATLNGVTVPNGKALEFVFSNSLWRSTEGGAAGAAPVNIYTADGTLASNRTVIQGANTLAFTGTQTNAFSVNGNTLSVDAANGRVGVGTTTPTNKLVVAGTNAQPSALGTANTNATLRIDGNTNHALDFGTYANSPFGSYISSQSKTASTGLPLVLNPVGGNVGVGTNVPNNSALLDLTSSNKGLLLPRVSLSSTSDASTVPSPATGLMVYNNNTAMSPQGEGIYYNGGTTAAPNN
;
A
#
# COMPACT_ATOMS: atom_id res chain seq x y z
N MET A 1 -12.50 -84.67 72.40
CA MET A 1 -13.25 -84.64 71.13
C MET A 1 -14.69 -84.28 71.44
N THR A 2 -15.28 -83.41 70.62
CA THR A 2 -16.70 -83.04 70.72
C THR A 2 -17.56 -84.07 69.98
N SER A 3 -18.88 -84.12 70.22
CA SER A 3 -19.79 -85.16 69.72
C SER A 3 -19.91 -85.24 68.18
N ASN A 4 -19.40 -84.22 67.50
CA ASN A 4 -19.33 -84.04 66.06
C ASN A 4 -18.00 -84.57 65.45
N GLY A 5 -17.16 -85.26 66.23
CA GLY A 5 -15.92 -85.89 65.73
C GLY A 5 -14.73 -84.94 65.56
N ASN A 6 -14.92 -83.65 65.85
CA ASN A 6 -13.86 -82.65 65.79
C ASN A 6 -13.05 -82.62 67.09
N LEU A 7 -11.72 -82.49 66.95
CA LEU A 7 -10.78 -82.27 68.04
C LEU A 7 -10.45 -80.77 68.14
N GLY A 8 -10.95 -80.12 69.19
CA GLY A 8 -10.54 -78.76 69.54
C GLY A 8 -9.45 -78.76 70.59
N LEU A 9 -8.40 -77.96 70.42
CA LEU A 9 -7.45 -77.63 71.47
C LEU A 9 -7.62 -76.14 71.82
N GLY A 10 -8.06 -75.84 73.04
CA GLY A 10 -8.37 -74.47 73.48
C GLY A 10 -9.73 -73.93 72.98
N LEU A 11 -10.62 -74.80 72.50
CA LEU A 11 -11.94 -74.44 71.93
C LEU A 11 -13.05 -75.32 72.48
N THR A 12 -14.21 -74.73 72.75
CA THR A 12 -15.44 -75.43 73.17
C THR A 12 -16.33 -75.85 71.98
N THR A 13 -16.19 -75.18 70.84
CA THR A 13 -16.88 -75.49 69.57
C THR A 13 -15.88 -75.46 68.41
N PRO A 14 -15.18 -76.57 68.12
CA PRO A 14 -14.17 -76.65 67.07
C PRO A 14 -14.82 -76.59 65.69
N GLY A 15 -14.39 -75.66 64.85
CA GLY A 15 -14.97 -75.39 63.52
C GLY A 15 -14.53 -76.37 62.43
N THR A 16 -13.44 -77.11 62.64
CA THR A 16 -12.92 -78.13 61.71
C THR A 16 -12.51 -79.40 62.46
N THR A 17 -12.18 -80.47 61.71
CA THR A 17 -11.79 -81.78 62.30
C THR A 17 -10.66 -81.67 63.31
N LEU A 18 -9.70 -80.75 63.11
CA LEU A 18 -8.70 -80.34 64.09
C LEU A 18 -8.63 -78.81 64.11
N ASP A 19 -9.11 -78.20 65.17
CA ASP A 19 -9.15 -76.74 65.34
C ASP A 19 -8.39 -76.34 66.61
N VAL A 20 -7.37 -75.50 66.46
CA VAL A 20 -6.47 -75.10 67.55
C VAL A 20 -6.56 -73.59 67.71
N ASN A 21 -7.10 -73.13 68.84
CA ASN A 21 -7.14 -71.71 69.17
C ASN A 21 -5.87 -71.32 69.92
N GLY A 22 -4.83 -71.03 69.14
CA GLY A 22 -3.50 -70.69 69.60
C GLY A 22 -2.44 -71.00 68.54
N ALA A 23 -1.19 -70.65 68.81
CA ALA A 23 -0.09 -71.00 67.92
C ALA A 23 0.17 -72.51 67.94
N ILE A 24 0.36 -73.10 66.75
CA ILE A 24 0.84 -74.47 66.61
C ILE A 24 2.36 -74.41 66.46
N THR A 25 3.10 -74.82 67.50
CA THR A 25 4.54 -74.98 67.41
C THR A 25 4.85 -76.35 66.81
N ASN A 26 5.28 -76.36 65.54
CA ASN A 26 5.85 -77.57 64.95
C ASN A 26 7.22 -77.83 65.57
N ARG A 27 7.49 -79.08 65.93
CA ARG A 27 8.80 -79.48 66.46
C ARG A 27 9.82 -79.38 65.33
N GLU A 28 10.72 -78.42 65.45
CA GLU A 28 11.86 -78.28 64.56
C GLU A 28 12.80 -79.47 64.75
N ILE A 29 13.25 -80.04 63.64
CA ILE A 29 14.27 -81.08 63.62
C ILE A 29 15.50 -80.53 62.88
N ALA A 30 16.64 -80.52 63.55
CA ALA A 30 17.91 -80.19 62.93
C ALA A 30 18.44 -81.40 62.14
N VAL A 31 18.74 -81.20 60.86
CA VAL A 31 19.29 -82.23 59.97
C VAL A 31 20.60 -81.71 59.39
N ALA A 32 21.70 -82.38 59.75
CA ALA A 32 23.02 -82.00 59.27
C ALA A 32 23.18 -82.36 57.78
N VAL A 33 23.70 -81.41 57.01
CA VAL A 33 24.07 -81.60 55.61
C VAL A 33 25.40 -82.34 55.55
N ALA A 34 25.47 -83.39 54.72
CA ALA A 34 26.68 -84.16 54.46
C ALA A 34 26.98 -84.18 52.97
N GLY A 35 28.17 -83.73 52.56
CA GLY A 35 28.58 -83.72 51.14
C GLY A 35 27.70 -82.85 50.23
N ASN A 36 27.18 -81.72 50.73
CA ASN A 36 26.22 -80.84 50.05
C ASN A 36 24.91 -81.54 49.65
N ALA A 37 24.51 -82.58 50.39
CA ALA A 37 23.22 -83.23 50.23
C ALA A 37 22.57 -83.50 51.60
N VAL A 38 21.24 -83.56 51.61
CA VAL A 38 20.47 -83.86 52.81
C VAL A 38 19.18 -84.60 52.46
N ILE A 39 18.85 -85.60 53.28
CA ILE A 39 17.59 -86.33 53.19
C ILE A 39 16.71 -85.90 54.36
N ILE A 40 15.53 -85.38 54.04
CA ILE A 40 14.53 -84.98 55.03
C ILE A 40 13.86 -86.24 55.60
N PRO A 41 13.80 -86.42 56.93
CA PRO A 41 13.10 -87.56 57.53
C PRO A 41 11.61 -87.57 57.18
N ALA A 42 10.99 -88.75 57.14
CA ALA A 42 9.54 -88.85 56.96
C ALA A 42 8.78 -88.24 58.15
N ASN A 43 7.56 -87.74 57.88
CA ASN A 43 6.62 -87.21 58.90
C ASN A 43 7.12 -85.99 59.68
N VAL A 44 7.93 -85.15 59.05
CA VAL A 44 8.37 -83.84 59.59
C VAL A 44 7.67 -82.70 58.84
N SER A 45 7.38 -81.62 59.56
CA SER A 45 6.74 -80.43 58.99
C SER A 45 7.61 -79.17 59.09
N LEU A 46 8.67 -79.20 59.90
CA LEU A 46 9.64 -78.13 60.05
C LEU A 46 11.04 -78.74 60.22
N VAL A 47 11.96 -78.37 59.33
CA VAL A 47 13.35 -78.83 59.36
C VAL A 47 14.29 -77.64 59.26
N GLN A 48 15.36 -77.71 60.07
CA GLN A 48 16.51 -76.83 59.97
C GLN A 48 17.69 -77.60 59.39
N LEU A 49 18.19 -77.16 58.24
CA LEU A 49 19.43 -77.68 57.68
C LEU A 49 20.61 -77.06 58.42
N THR A 50 21.53 -77.89 58.91
CA THR A 50 22.71 -77.44 59.68
C THR A 50 24.00 -78.03 59.12
N GLY A 51 25.15 -77.56 59.60
CA GLY A 51 26.48 -78.01 59.14
C GLY A 51 27.06 -77.13 58.03
N ALA A 52 28.31 -77.41 57.64
CA ALA A 52 29.04 -76.61 56.66
C ALA A 52 28.77 -77.10 55.23
N ALA A 53 28.09 -76.27 54.45
CA ALA A 53 27.93 -76.45 53.01
C ALA A 53 29.10 -75.78 52.28
N THR A 54 29.74 -76.52 51.38
CA THR A 54 30.83 -76.02 50.52
C THR A 54 30.36 -75.77 49.08
N GLY A 55 29.07 -75.98 48.81
CA GLY A 55 28.39 -75.76 47.54
C GLY A 55 26.88 -75.83 47.72
N ALA A 56 26.12 -75.72 46.61
CA ALA A 56 24.66 -75.80 46.64
C ALA A 56 24.18 -77.13 47.23
N VAL A 57 23.26 -77.07 48.20
CA VAL A 57 22.80 -78.24 48.94
C VAL A 57 21.62 -78.89 48.21
N ALA A 58 21.72 -80.17 47.85
CA ALA A 58 20.61 -80.92 47.29
C ALA A 58 19.72 -81.51 48.39
N ILE A 59 18.44 -81.12 48.42
CA ILE A 59 17.45 -81.65 49.35
C ILE A 59 16.67 -82.76 48.67
N SER A 60 16.66 -83.95 49.28
CA SER A 60 15.74 -85.03 48.95
C SER A 60 14.70 -85.16 50.06
N ALA A 61 13.43 -84.94 49.74
CA ALA A 61 12.32 -85.14 50.66
C ALA A 61 11.45 -86.31 50.18
N PRO A 62 11.04 -87.23 51.07
CA PRO A 62 10.15 -88.32 50.70
C PRO A 62 8.81 -87.79 50.20
N ALA A 63 8.15 -88.57 49.34
CA ALA A 63 6.77 -88.29 48.94
C ALA A 63 5.87 -88.29 50.19
N ALA A 64 5.06 -87.25 50.35
CA ALA A 64 4.13 -87.21 51.47
C ALA A 64 2.98 -88.21 51.25
N PRO A 65 2.46 -88.87 52.31
CA PRO A 65 1.34 -89.79 52.19
C PRO A 65 0.05 -89.14 51.67
N ASN A 66 -0.11 -87.85 51.93
CA ASN A 66 -1.31 -87.08 51.62
C ASN A 66 -0.98 -85.79 50.87
N HIS A 67 -1.85 -85.41 49.93
CA HIS A 67 -1.82 -84.09 49.31
C HIS A 67 -2.15 -83.02 50.36
N GLY A 68 -1.53 -81.85 50.26
CA GLY A 68 -1.72 -80.73 51.19
C GLY A 68 -0.79 -80.75 52.41
N GLN A 69 0.05 -81.77 52.57
CA GLN A 69 1.07 -81.77 53.64
C GLN A 69 2.08 -80.65 53.41
N ARG A 70 2.42 -79.94 54.47
CA ARG A 70 3.35 -78.80 54.48
C ARG A 70 4.71 -79.24 55.01
N LEU A 71 5.76 -78.75 54.37
CA LEU A 71 7.15 -78.86 54.79
C LEU A 71 7.78 -77.47 54.76
N ILE A 72 8.21 -77.00 55.92
CA ILE A 72 8.95 -75.76 56.07
C ILE A 72 10.42 -76.13 56.21
N VAL A 73 11.27 -75.57 55.36
CA VAL A 73 12.71 -75.83 55.39
C VAL A 73 13.43 -74.51 55.64
N PHE A 74 14.16 -74.46 56.75
CA PHE A 74 15.09 -73.39 57.09
C PHE A 74 16.51 -73.80 56.68
N ASN A 75 17.14 -73.03 55.80
CA ASN A 75 18.52 -73.26 55.42
C ASN A 75 19.49 -72.52 56.36
N ASN A 76 19.91 -73.17 57.44
CA ASN A 76 20.87 -72.66 58.43
C ASN A 76 22.26 -73.30 58.30
N THR A 77 22.67 -73.68 57.09
CA THR A 77 24.01 -74.20 56.83
C THR A 77 25.05 -73.08 56.91
N THR A 78 26.25 -73.36 57.39
CA THR A 78 27.37 -72.40 57.25
C THR A 78 27.96 -72.51 55.84
N GLY A 79 28.38 -71.39 55.22
CA GLY A 79 28.98 -71.37 53.88
C GLY A 79 28.23 -70.57 52.80
N GLY A 80 27.03 -70.05 53.09
CA GLY A 80 26.35 -69.06 52.24
C GLY A 80 25.63 -69.62 50.99
N PHE A 81 25.61 -70.94 50.79
CA PHE A 81 24.99 -71.55 49.62
C PHE A 81 23.49 -71.81 49.79
N GLY A 82 22.74 -71.75 48.69
CA GLY A 82 21.33 -72.14 48.67
C GLY A 82 21.13 -73.65 48.74
N ALA A 83 19.98 -74.07 49.28
CA ALA A 83 19.55 -75.46 49.33
C ALA A 83 18.35 -75.68 48.42
N THR A 84 18.40 -76.68 47.54
CA THR A 84 17.42 -76.85 46.46
C THR A 84 16.58 -78.10 46.68
N LEU A 85 15.25 -77.93 46.71
CA LEU A 85 14.26 -79.00 46.71
C LEU A 85 13.46 -78.91 45.41
N ASN A 86 13.45 -79.98 44.61
CA ASN A 86 12.71 -80.06 43.34
C ASN A 86 12.93 -78.86 42.39
N GLY A 87 14.17 -78.36 42.32
CA GLY A 87 14.56 -77.23 41.48
C GLY A 87 14.29 -75.84 42.07
N ILE A 88 13.67 -75.75 43.24
CA ILE A 88 13.45 -74.48 43.95
C ILE A 88 14.53 -74.27 45.01
N THR A 89 15.24 -73.15 44.91
CA THR A 89 16.32 -72.79 45.83
C THR A 89 15.79 -72.03 47.04
N ILE A 90 16.21 -72.48 48.23
CA ILE A 90 16.04 -71.85 49.53
C ILE A 90 17.37 -71.13 49.83
N PRO A 91 17.42 -69.80 49.80
CA PRO A 91 18.65 -69.07 50.10
C PRO A 91 19.15 -69.36 51.53
N ASN A 92 20.45 -69.20 51.75
CA ASN A 92 21.03 -69.30 53.10
C ASN A 92 20.40 -68.27 54.05
N ASP A 93 20.23 -68.65 55.32
CA ASP A 93 19.51 -67.87 56.35
C ASP A 93 18.05 -67.53 55.99
N LYS A 94 17.43 -68.25 55.03
CA LYS A 94 16.01 -68.10 54.68
C LYS A 94 15.23 -69.38 54.90
N VAL A 95 13.93 -69.16 55.13
CA VAL A 95 12.92 -70.21 55.28
C VAL A 95 12.06 -70.20 54.03
N LEU A 96 11.77 -71.38 53.49
CA LEU A 96 10.77 -71.53 52.44
C LEU A 96 9.80 -72.64 52.79
N GLU A 97 8.54 -72.44 52.40
CA GLU A 97 7.49 -73.42 52.60
C GLU A 97 7.17 -74.15 51.30
N PHE A 98 6.97 -75.47 51.44
CA PHE A 98 6.55 -76.36 50.39
C PHE A 98 5.25 -77.07 50.77
N VAL A 99 4.38 -77.25 49.78
CA VAL A 99 3.18 -78.07 49.88
C VAL A 99 3.31 -79.26 48.95
N PHE A 100 3.05 -80.47 49.47
CA PHE A 100 3.01 -81.67 48.64
C PHE A 100 1.70 -81.72 47.87
N SER A 101 1.80 -81.67 46.54
CA SER A 101 0.63 -81.74 45.65
C SER A 101 1.04 -82.36 44.33
N ASN A 102 0.13 -83.12 43.69
CA ASN A 102 0.36 -83.77 42.40
C ASN A 102 1.67 -84.59 42.38
N SER A 103 1.90 -85.36 43.44
CA SER A 103 3.07 -86.22 43.60
C SER A 103 4.43 -85.51 43.70
N SER A 104 4.46 -84.20 43.99
CA SER A 104 5.72 -83.43 44.15
C SER A 104 5.61 -82.32 45.20
N TRP A 105 6.76 -81.94 45.79
CA TRP A 105 6.88 -80.75 46.63
C TRP A 105 6.93 -79.49 45.77
N ARG A 106 6.08 -78.51 46.06
CA ARG A 106 5.99 -77.21 45.36
C ARG A 106 6.09 -76.06 46.33
N SER A 107 6.84 -75.01 45.99
CA SER A 107 6.90 -73.79 46.79
C SER A 107 5.61 -72.98 46.70
N THR A 108 5.24 -72.31 47.79
CA THR A 108 4.10 -71.40 47.87
C THR A 108 4.41 -69.97 47.46
N ASP A 109 5.69 -69.61 47.27
CA ASP A 109 6.13 -68.21 47.14
C ASP A 109 6.29 -67.74 45.69
N GLY A 110 5.52 -68.33 44.76
CA GLY A 110 5.34 -67.81 43.39
C GLY A 110 6.55 -67.86 42.45
N GLY A 111 7.70 -68.36 42.88
CA GLY A 111 8.88 -68.53 42.02
C GLY A 111 8.78 -69.80 41.16
N ALA A 112 8.08 -69.73 40.02
CA ALA A 112 8.10 -70.80 39.03
C ALA A 112 8.68 -70.32 37.69
N ALA A 113 9.80 -70.93 37.28
CA ALA A 113 10.18 -71.01 35.88
C ALA A 113 9.09 -71.76 35.10
N GLY A 114 8.56 -71.18 34.02
CA GLY A 114 7.72 -71.89 33.06
C GLY A 114 6.39 -71.28 32.64
N THR A 115 6.11 -69.99 32.86
CA THR A 115 4.97 -69.32 32.20
C THR A 115 5.44 -68.11 31.37
N THR A 116 4.85 -67.97 30.19
CA THR A 116 5.11 -66.89 29.22
C THR A 116 5.03 -65.52 29.90
N PRO A 117 5.93 -64.56 29.59
CA PRO A 117 5.94 -63.25 30.25
C PRO A 117 4.56 -62.56 30.17
N VAL A 118 3.99 -62.25 31.34
CA VAL A 118 2.74 -61.48 31.52
C VAL A 118 2.98 -59.97 31.33
N ASN A 119 4.21 -59.58 31.02
CA ASN A 119 4.69 -58.22 30.89
C ASN A 119 5.13 -57.93 29.43
N ILE A 120 5.13 -56.66 29.04
CA ILE A 120 5.76 -56.15 27.81
C ILE A 120 7.30 -56.35 27.87
N TYR A 121 7.90 -56.38 29.06
CA TYR A 121 9.33 -56.59 29.32
C TYR A 121 9.64 -57.97 29.89
N THR A 122 10.87 -58.47 29.70
CA THR A 122 11.35 -59.74 30.31
C THR A 122 11.94 -59.55 31.72
N ALA A 123 12.54 -58.38 31.97
CA ALA A 123 12.98 -57.86 33.26
C ALA A 123 13.25 -56.36 33.11
N ASP A 124 12.89 -55.55 34.11
CA ASP A 124 13.06 -54.09 34.23
C ASP A 124 13.58 -53.35 32.99
N GLY A 125 12.67 -53.05 32.05
CA GLY A 125 12.93 -52.15 30.92
C GLY A 125 13.66 -52.77 29.71
N THR A 126 14.01 -54.06 29.74
CA THR A 126 14.67 -54.73 28.61
C THR A 126 13.70 -55.53 27.74
N LEU A 127 13.80 -55.36 26.41
CA LEU A 127 13.12 -56.17 25.41
C LEU A 127 14.13 -57.14 24.78
N ALA A 128 14.02 -58.44 25.06
CA ALA A 128 14.91 -59.47 24.48
C ALA A 128 14.55 -59.85 23.02
N SER A 129 13.36 -59.48 22.54
CA SER A 129 12.89 -59.68 21.15
C SER A 129 11.72 -58.75 20.82
N ASN A 130 11.34 -58.65 19.54
CA ASN A 130 10.18 -57.86 19.10
C ASN A 130 8.90 -58.33 19.81
N ARG A 131 8.18 -57.42 20.47
CA ARG A 131 6.92 -57.73 21.15
C ARG A 131 5.74 -57.09 20.41
N THR A 132 4.72 -57.90 20.12
CA THR A 132 3.42 -57.40 19.65
C THR A 132 2.45 -57.39 20.82
N VAL A 133 1.81 -56.24 21.07
CA VAL A 133 0.72 -56.11 22.05
C VAL A 133 -0.61 -56.19 21.30
N ILE A 134 -1.36 -57.28 21.50
CA ILE A 134 -2.68 -57.46 20.88
C ILE A 134 -3.75 -56.94 21.86
N GLN A 135 -4.41 -55.82 21.51
CA GLN A 135 -5.34 -55.14 22.43
C GLN A 135 -6.81 -55.62 22.31
N GLY A 136 -7.22 -56.16 21.16
CA GLY A 136 -8.63 -56.51 20.92
C GLY A 136 -9.53 -55.27 20.99
N ALA A 137 -10.59 -55.33 21.81
CA ALA A 137 -11.47 -54.18 22.08
C ALA A 137 -10.99 -53.27 23.22
N ASN A 138 -9.86 -53.58 23.85
CA ASN A 138 -9.34 -52.84 25.00
C ASN A 138 -8.38 -51.72 24.56
N THR A 139 -8.08 -50.78 25.45
CA THR A 139 -7.11 -49.69 25.22
C THR A 139 -5.86 -49.85 26.08
N LEU A 140 -4.68 -49.53 25.55
CA LEU A 140 -3.45 -49.34 26.33
C LEU A 140 -3.21 -47.85 26.52
N ALA A 141 -3.32 -47.37 27.76
CA ALA A 141 -3.12 -45.97 28.10
C ALA A 141 -1.78 -45.76 28.82
N PHE A 142 -1.07 -44.69 28.45
CA PHE A 142 0.07 -44.17 29.20
C PHE A 142 -0.37 -42.89 29.91
N THR A 143 -0.52 -42.95 31.24
CA THR A 143 -0.96 -41.81 32.06
C THR A 143 0.22 -41.23 32.81
N GLY A 144 0.45 -39.93 32.69
CA GLY A 144 1.47 -39.22 33.44
C GLY A 144 1.02 -37.80 33.76
N THR A 145 1.70 -37.16 34.71
CA THR A 145 1.41 -35.78 35.14
C THR A 145 2.59 -34.85 34.95
N GLN A 146 3.68 -35.35 34.37
CA GLN A 146 4.98 -34.66 34.24
C GLN A 146 5.23 -34.24 32.78
N THR A 147 6.17 -33.31 32.59
CA THR A 147 6.76 -33.05 31.27
C THR A 147 7.54 -34.29 30.82
N ASN A 148 7.55 -34.57 29.51
CA ASN A 148 8.20 -35.75 28.94
C ASN A 148 7.75 -37.09 29.59
N ALA A 149 6.50 -37.17 30.09
CA ALA A 149 5.98 -38.34 30.79
C ALA A 149 5.90 -39.60 29.91
N PHE A 150 5.81 -39.42 28.60
CA PHE A 150 6.02 -40.48 27.62
C PHE A 150 7.00 -39.96 26.57
N SER A 151 8.05 -40.73 26.29
CA SER A 151 9.04 -40.36 25.28
C SER A 151 9.53 -41.57 24.50
N VAL A 152 9.87 -41.33 23.24
CA VAL A 152 10.57 -42.27 22.38
C VAL A 152 11.92 -41.65 22.06
N ASP A 153 12.99 -42.35 22.44
CA ASP A 153 14.37 -41.93 22.21
C ASP A 153 14.64 -40.46 22.61
N GLY A 154 14.24 -40.12 23.84
CA GLY A 154 14.40 -38.77 24.39
C GLY A 154 13.55 -37.73 23.67
N ASN A 155 14.17 -36.97 22.76
CA ASN A 155 13.53 -35.84 22.09
C ASN A 155 12.88 -36.20 20.74
N THR A 156 13.06 -37.43 20.21
CA THR A 156 12.47 -37.84 18.92
C THR A 156 10.95 -37.70 18.96
N LEU A 157 10.29 -38.21 20.01
CA LEU A 157 8.91 -37.92 20.33
C LEU A 157 8.78 -37.75 21.84
N SER A 158 8.17 -36.67 22.28
CA SER A 158 7.94 -36.35 23.68
C SER A 158 6.50 -35.94 23.91
N VAL A 159 5.88 -36.45 24.96
CA VAL A 159 4.57 -36.01 25.45
C VAL A 159 4.77 -35.30 26.78
N ASP A 160 4.47 -34.01 26.79
CA ASP A 160 4.33 -33.21 28.00
C ASP A 160 2.89 -33.37 28.49
N ALA A 161 2.71 -34.30 29.45
CA ALA A 161 1.41 -34.62 30.01
C ALA A 161 0.95 -33.58 31.05
N THR A 162 1.84 -32.73 31.56
CA THR A 162 1.45 -31.62 32.46
C THR A 162 0.68 -30.54 31.70
N ASN A 163 1.07 -30.26 30.45
CA ASN A 163 0.57 -29.11 29.68
C ASN A 163 -0.22 -29.48 28.41
N ASP A 164 -0.50 -30.77 28.19
CA ASP A 164 -1.17 -31.31 27.01
C ASP A 164 -0.47 -30.95 25.68
N ARG A 165 0.85 -31.21 25.60
CA ARG A 165 1.68 -30.86 24.44
C ARG A 165 2.49 -32.04 23.91
N VAL A 166 2.80 -32.00 22.61
CA VAL A 166 3.65 -32.97 21.93
C VAL A 166 4.87 -32.24 21.35
N GLY A 167 6.05 -32.78 21.63
CA GLY A 167 7.32 -32.39 21.03
C GLY A 167 7.81 -33.44 20.04
N VAL A 168 8.33 -33.00 18.90
CA VAL A 168 9.10 -33.79 17.95
C VAL A 168 10.43 -33.08 17.75
N GLY A 169 11.54 -33.73 18.06
CA GLY A 169 12.87 -33.10 18.15
C GLY A 169 13.07 -32.21 19.38
N THR A 170 12.15 -32.21 20.35
CA THR A 170 12.24 -31.44 21.61
C THR A 170 11.49 -32.14 22.75
N THR A 171 11.98 -31.98 23.98
CA THR A 171 11.30 -32.44 25.21
C THR A 171 10.57 -31.33 25.96
N THR A 172 10.67 -30.08 25.49
CA THR A 172 10.10 -28.88 26.13
C THR A 172 9.22 -28.09 25.16
N PRO A 173 8.15 -28.69 24.60
CA PRO A 173 7.27 -27.99 23.66
C PRO A 173 6.59 -26.77 24.29
N THR A 174 6.71 -25.61 23.65
CA THR A 174 6.09 -24.35 24.08
C THR A 174 4.63 -24.20 23.64
N ASN A 175 4.19 -25.01 22.69
CA ASN A 175 2.85 -25.01 22.10
C ASN A 175 2.32 -26.45 22.00
N LYS A 176 1.03 -26.63 21.68
CA LYS A 176 0.39 -27.97 21.60
C LYS A 176 1.18 -28.98 20.76
N LEU A 177 1.75 -28.54 19.65
CA LEU A 177 2.71 -29.30 18.86
C LEU A 177 3.92 -28.40 18.58
N VAL A 178 5.11 -28.89 18.91
CA VAL A 178 6.37 -28.25 18.49
C VAL A 178 7.20 -29.27 17.74
N VAL A 179 7.52 -28.96 16.48
CA VAL A 179 8.50 -29.69 15.68
C VAL A 179 9.77 -28.83 15.66
N ALA A 180 10.80 -29.30 16.36
CA ALA A 180 12.08 -28.61 16.45
C ALA A 180 13.09 -29.29 15.52
N GLY A 181 13.82 -28.47 14.76
CA GLY A 181 14.89 -28.92 13.88
C GLY A 181 16.05 -27.94 13.87
N THR A 182 17.12 -28.31 13.18
CA THR A 182 18.29 -27.45 13.02
C THR A 182 18.03 -26.40 11.94
N ASN A 183 18.40 -25.14 12.21
CA ASN A 183 18.37 -24.09 11.20
C ASN A 183 19.27 -24.47 10.01
N ALA A 184 18.70 -24.57 8.81
CA ALA A 184 19.37 -25.07 7.63
C ALA A 184 18.82 -24.40 6.36
N GLN A 185 19.71 -24.04 5.43
CA GLN A 185 19.29 -23.50 4.12
C GLN A 185 18.37 -24.50 3.39
N PRO A 186 17.33 -24.03 2.67
CA PRO A 186 16.49 -24.90 1.85
C PRO A 186 17.33 -25.78 0.93
N SER A 187 17.05 -27.08 0.89
CA SER A 187 17.77 -28.00 0.01
C SER A 187 17.48 -27.70 -1.46
N ALA A 188 18.44 -28.04 -2.32
CA ALA A 188 18.23 -28.02 -3.76
C ALA A 188 17.04 -28.90 -4.17
N LEU A 189 16.39 -28.55 -5.28
CA LEU A 189 15.33 -29.35 -5.88
C LEU A 189 15.88 -30.71 -6.36
N GLY A 190 15.02 -31.72 -6.41
CA GLY A 190 15.35 -33.06 -6.90
C GLY A 190 15.89 -34.03 -5.85
N THR A 191 15.78 -33.70 -4.56
CA THR A 191 16.19 -34.59 -3.46
C THR A 191 15.00 -35.05 -2.64
N ALA A 192 14.99 -36.33 -2.24
CA ALA A 192 13.96 -36.89 -1.37
C ALA A 192 14.11 -36.44 0.09
N ASN A 193 15.35 -36.37 0.57
CA ASN A 193 15.68 -35.84 1.89
C ASN A 193 16.01 -34.35 1.75
N THR A 194 15.46 -33.52 2.64
CA THR A 194 15.78 -32.10 2.69
C THR A 194 16.10 -31.64 4.10
N ASN A 195 16.58 -30.41 4.18
CA ASN A 195 16.90 -29.67 5.38
C ASN A 195 15.67 -29.07 6.09
N ALA A 196 14.45 -29.40 5.65
CA ALA A 196 13.23 -28.88 6.25
C ALA A 196 13.04 -29.40 7.68
N THR A 197 12.50 -28.55 8.55
CA THR A 197 12.10 -28.96 9.90
C THR A 197 10.83 -29.82 9.86
N LEU A 198 9.90 -29.47 8.96
CA LEU A 198 8.69 -30.22 8.71
C LEU A 198 8.45 -30.35 7.20
N ARG A 199 8.11 -31.55 6.77
CA ARG A 199 7.76 -31.87 5.38
C ARG A 199 6.35 -32.45 5.32
N ILE A 200 5.59 -32.03 4.32
CA ILE A 200 4.35 -32.68 3.90
C ILE A 200 4.58 -33.31 2.54
N ASP A 201 4.55 -34.64 2.48
CA ASP A 201 4.79 -35.39 1.25
C ASP A 201 3.49 -35.71 0.50
N GLY A 202 3.49 -35.42 -0.80
CA GLY A 202 2.56 -36.04 -1.72
C GLY A 202 2.95 -37.48 -2.05
N ASN A 203 1.98 -38.23 -2.57
CA ASN A 203 2.16 -39.59 -3.09
C ASN A 203 3.02 -39.66 -4.37
N THR A 204 3.32 -38.52 -4.99
CA THR A 204 4.23 -38.39 -6.13
C THR A 204 5.48 -37.59 -5.72
N SER A 205 6.16 -36.96 -6.69
CA SER A 205 7.35 -36.13 -6.45
C SER A 205 7.05 -34.79 -5.77
N HIS A 206 5.80 -34.46 -5.41
CA HIS A 206 5.46 -33.20 -4.75
C HIS A 206 5.71 -33.25 -3.24
N ALA A 207 6.23 -32.16 -2.69
CA ALA A 207 6.32 -31.94 -1.26
C ALA A 207 6.22 -30.45 -0.91
N LEU A 208 5.77 -30.16 0.32
CA LEU A 208 5.81 -28.83 0.91
C LEU A 208 6.76 -28.84 2.11
N ASP A 209 7.76 -27.98 2.06
CA ASP A 209 8.79 -27.86 3.08
C ASP A 209 8.57 -26.61 3.92
N LEU A 210 8.65 -26.76 5.24
CA LEU A 210 8.69 -25.67 6.20
C LEU A 210 9.99 -25.77 7.01
N GLY A 211 10.71 -24.67 7.12
CA GLY A 211 11.98 -24.65 7.86
C GLY A 211 12.46 -23.26 8.24
N THR A 212 13.63 -23.22 8.86
CA THR A 212 14.30 -22.02 9.34
C THR A 212 15.67 -21.87 8.69
N TYR A 213 16.05 -20.62 8.37
CA TYR A 213 17.33 -20.34 7.72
C TYR A 213 18.50 -20.34 8.72
N THR A 214 19.67 -20.80 8.27
CA THR A 214 20.92 -20.64 9.04
C THR A 214 21.48 -19.22 8.96
N ASN A 215 21.27 -18.52 7.83
CA ASN A 215 21.90 -17.24 7.53
C ASN A 215 20.89 -16.09 7.66
N ALA A 216 21.29 -15.02 8.36
CA ALA A 216 20.57 -13.74 8.37
C ALA A 216 20.51 -13.11 6.96
N PRO A 217 19.51 -12.26 6.66
CA PRO A 217 18.46 -11.74 7.54
C PRO A 217 17.16 -12.57 7.55
N PHE A 218 17.12 -13.72 6.89
CA PHE A 218 15.90 -14.51 6.75
C PHE A 218 15.63 -15.36 7.99
N GLY A 219 14.38 -15.43 8.44
CA GLY A 219 13.97 -16.24 9.59
C GLY A 219 13.55 -17.66 9.21
N SER A 220 12.49 -17.76 8.40
CA SER A 220 11.86 -19.04 8.00
C SER A 220 11.45 -19.05 6.54
N TYR A 221 11.17 -20.24 6.02
CA TYR A 221 10.70 -20.45 4.65
C TYR A 221 9.55 -21.45 4.58
N ILE A 222 8.76 -21.29 3.53
CA ILE A 222 7.80 -22.27 3.01
C ILE A 222 8.17 -22.48 1.54
N SER A 223 8.43 -23.73 1.14
CA SER A 223 8.89 -24.05 -0.22
C SER A 223 8.12 -25.21 -0.84
N SER A 224 7.67 -25.03 -2.07
CA SER A 224 7.14 -26.11 -2.91
C SER A 224 8.32 -26.86 -3.53
N GLN A 225 8.45 -28.15 -3.24
CA GLN A 225 9.59 -28.98 -3.63
C GLN A 225 9.16 -30.07 -4.63
N ASN A 226 10.05 -30.31 -5.60
CA ASN A 226 10.03 -31.51 -6.42
C ASN A 226 11.10 -32.48 -5.92
N LYS A 227 10.70 -33.64 -5.41
CA LYS A 227 11.60 -34.67 -4.84
C LYS A 227 12.43 -35.41 -5.88
N ALA A 228 12.03 -35.37 -7.15
CA ALA A 228 12.60 -36.22 -8.22
C ALA A 228 13.18 -35.43 -9.39
N SER A 229 13.01 -34.12 -9.42
CA SER A 229 13.51 -33.26 -10.51
C SER A 229 13.97 -31.91 -9.97
N VAL A 230 14.95 -31.33 -10.65
CA VAL A 230 15.42 -29.96 -10.39
C VAL A 230 14.46 -28.88 -10.89
N ILE A 231 13.36 -29.26 -11.54
CA ILE A 231 12.34 -28.33 -12.02
C ILE A 231 11.52 -27.80 -10.83
N SER A 232 11.48 -26.48 -10.70
CA SER A 232 10.71 -25.79 -9.67
C SER A 232 9.21 -26.01 -9.86
N LEU A 233 8.52 -26.19 -8.74
CA LEU A 233 7.06 -26.23 -8.70
C LEU A 233 6.57 -24.92 -8.09
N PRO A 234 5.52 -24.30 -8.64
CA PRO A 234 4.95 -23.10 -8.04
C PRO A 234 4.35 -23.45 -6.67
N LEU A 235 4.49 -22.55 -5.71
CA LEU A 235 3.69 -22.55 -4.50
C LEU A 235 2.36 -21.87 -4.82
N VAL A 236 1.25 -22.61 -4.70
CA VAL A 236 -0.09 -22.05 -4.92
C VAL A 236 -0.73 -21.82 -3.55
N LEU A 237 -1.03 -20.56 -3.24
CA LEU A 237 -1.71 -20.17 -2.01
C LEU A 237 -3.19 -19.91 -2.30
N ASN A 238 -4.05 -20.58 -1.56
CA ASN A 238 -5.50 -20.43 -1.63
C ASN A 238 -6.14 -20.66 -3.03
N PRO A 239 -5.91 -21.83 -3.67
CA PRO A 239 -6.23 -22.07 -5.08
C PRO A 239 -7.72 -22.07 -5.46
N VAL A 240 -8.63 -22.28 -4.52
CA VAL A 240 -10.07 -22.51 -4.81
C VAL A 240 -10.93 -21.25 -4.53
N GLY A 241 -10.41 -20.26 -3.82
CA GLY A 241 -11.10 -18.98 -3.60
C GLY A 241 -10.75 -18.31 -2.26
N GLY A 242 -10.91 -16.99 -2.20
CA GLY A 242 -10.54 -16.13 -1.06
C GLY A 242 -9.26 -15.33 -1.32
N ASN A 243 -8.93 -14.41 -0.42
CA ASN A 243 -7.85 -13.46 -0.64
C ASN A 243 -6.56 -13.84 0.11
N VAL A 244 -5.39 -13.55 -0.46
CA VAL A 244 -4.09 -13.69 0.19
C VAL A 244 -3.62 -12.32 0.69
N GLY A 245 -3.37 -12.20 1.99
CA GLY A 245 -2.84 -10.98 2.60
C GLY A 245 -1.38 -11.12 2.95
N VAL A 246 -0.59 -10.08 2.68
CA VAL A 246 0.79 -9.94 3.17
C VAL A 246 0.86 -8.70 4.06
N ASN A 247 1.01 -8.91 5.36
CA ASN A 247 1.02 -7.87 6.40
C ASN A 247 -0.28 -7.01 6.44
N THR A 248 -1.41 -7.60 6.08
CA THR A 248 -2.71 -6.93 5.98
C THR A 248 -3.87 -7.93 6.15
N THR A 249 -5.05 -7.40 6.44
CA THR A 249 -6.31 -8.15 6.32
C THR A 249 -6.81 -7.98 4.89
N PRO A 250 -6.79 -9.02 4.05
CA PRO A 250 -6.87 -8.81 2.62
C PRO A 250 -8.28 -8.43 2.13
N GLY A 251 -8.43 -7.18 1.66
CA GLY A 251 -9.67 -6.66 1.08
C GLY A 251 -9.94 -7.04 -0.38
N THR A 252 -8.90 -7.47 -1.10
CA THR A 252 -8.95 -7.93 -2.50
C THR A 252 -8.10 -9.20 -2.67
N ALA A 253 -8.17 -9.88 -3.82
CA ALA A 253 -7.54 -11.18 -4.05
C ALA A 253 -6.07 -11.30 -3.62
N LEU A 254 -5.29 -10.24 -3.80
CA LEU A 254 -3.95 -10.07 -3.24
C LEU A 254 -3.86 -8.67 -2.63
N ASP A 255 -3.72 -8.60 -1.31
CA ASP A 255 -3.55 -7.35 -0.57
C ASP A 255 -2.15 -7.34 0.06
N VAL A 256 -1.40 -6.27 -0.21
CA VAL A 256 -0.04 -6.08 0.29
C VAL A 256 0.04 -4.69 0.89
N ASN A 257 0.24 -4.61 2.21
CA ASN A 257 0.50 -3.35 2.89
C ASN A 257 2.02 -3.07 2.88
N GLY A 258 2.46 -2.38 1.83
CA GLY A 258 3.86 -2.06 1.56
C GLY A 258 4.14 -1.87 0.06
N ALA A 259 5.37 -1.52 -0.30
CA ALA A 259 5.78 -1.44 -1.70
C ALA A 259 5.91 -2.85 -2.31
N ILE A 260 5.36 -3.03 -3.51
CA ILE A 260 5.60 -4.23 -4.33
C ILE A 260 6.77 -3.92 -5.28
N THR A 261 7.92 -4.57 -5.09
CA THR A 261 8.99 -4.54 -6.08
C THR A 261 8.66 -5.53 -7.19
N ASN A 262 8.20 -5.04 -8.32
CA ASN A 262 8.07 -5.87 -9.52
C ASN A 262 9.47 -6.21 -10.05
N ARG A 263 9.69 -7.47 -10.42
CA ARG A 263 10.93 -7.87 -11.08
C ARG A 263 11.00 -7.22 -12.46
N GLU A 264 11.97 -6.35 -12.66
CA GLU A 264 12.25 -5.70 -13.94
C GLU A 264 12.64 -6.75 -14.99
N THR A 265 12.01 -6.70 -16.16
CA THR A 265 12.37 -7.54 -17.32
C THR A 265 13.09 -6.67 -18.34
N ALA A 266 14.35 -6.94 -18.64
CA ALA A 266 15.08 -6.23 -19.69
C ALA A 266 14.69 -6.75 -21.08
N VAL A 267 14.35 -5.85 -21.99
CA VAL A 267 13.99 -6.16 -23.38
C VAL A 267 14.79 -5.24 -24.31
N ALA A 268 15.63 -5.84 -25.15
CA ALA A 268 16.46 -5.10 -26.10
C ALA A 268 15.62 -4.58 -27.27
N VAL A 269 15.86 -3.33 -27.65
CA VAL A 269 15.29 -2.71 -28.86
C VAL A 269 16.05 -3.22 -30.08
N ALA A 270 15.32 -3.58 -31.13
CA ALA A 270 15.86 -3.98 -32.42
C ALA A 270 15.17 -3.18 -33.54
N GLY A 271 15.96 -2.49 -34.37
CA GLY A 271 15.41 -1.68 -35.47
C GLY A 271 14.47 -0.56 -35.02
N ASN A 272 14.73 0.06 -33.86
CA ASN A 272 13.86 1.05 -33.22
C ASN A 272 12.43 0.54 -32.93
N ALA A 273 12.29 -0.77 -32.68
CA ALA A 273 11.05 -1.37 -32.22
C ALA A 273 11.31 -2.38 -31.10
N VAL A 274 10.29 -2.62 -30.27
CA VAL A 274 10.36 -3.58 -29.17
C VAL A 274 8.99 -4.19 -28.92
N THR A 275 8.95 -5.50 -28.65
CA THR A 275 7.73 -6.21 -28.25
C THR A 275 7.85 -6.62 -26.79
N ILE A 276 6.89 -6.19 -25.99
CA ILE A 276 6.81 -6.50 -24.57
C ILE A 276 6.28 -7.93 -24.38
N PRO A 277 6.96 -8.81 -23.62
CA PRO A 277 6.44 -10.14 -23.32
C PRO A 277 5.10 -10.10 -22.58
N ALA A 278 4.29 -11.15 -22.71
CA ALA A 278 3.08 -11.27 -21.90
C ALA A 278 3.40 -11.41 -20.40
N ASN A 279 2.46 -11.00 -19.54
CA ASN A 279 2.52 -11.17 -18.08
C ASN A 279 3.71 -10.50 -17.38
N VAL A 280 4.17 -9.36 -17.90
CA VAL A 280 5.15 -8.49 -17.23
C VAL A 280 4.48 -7.21 -16.73
N SER A 281 4.90 -6.75 -15.55
CA SER A 281 4.38 -5.53 -14.92
C SER A 281 5.40 -4.39 -14.88
N LEU A 282 6.69 -4.69 -15.11
CA LEU A 282 7.79 -3.73 -15.22
C LEU A 282 8.79 -4.19 -16.28
N VAL A 283 9.07 -3.32 -17.25
CA VAL A 283 10.03 -3.56 -18.32
C VAL A 283 11.05 -2.44 -18.43
N GLN A 284 12.31 -2.82 -18.68
CA GLN A 284 13.38 -1.93 -19.09
C GLN A 284 13.66 -2.11 -20.57
N LEU A 285 13.51 -1.05 -21.36
CA LEU A 285 13.98 -1.04 -22.74
C LEU A 285 15.49 -0.80 -22.74
N THR A 286 16.25 -1.67 -23.42
CA THR A 286 17.71 -1.58 -23.49
C THR A 286 18.20 -1.60 -24.93
N GLY A 287 19.51 -1.40 -25.14
CA GLY A 287 20.13 -1.38 -26.46
C GLY A 287 20.19 0.02 -27.09
N ALA A 288 20.85 0.12 -28.25
CA ALA A 288 21.09 1.38 -28.94
C ALA A 288 19.95 1.71 -29.91
N ALA A 289 19.11 2.65 -29.50
CA ALA A 289 18.13 3.27 -30.38
C ALA A 289 18.83 4.29 -31.29
N THR A 290 18.56 4.23 -32.59
CA THR A 290 19.04 5.20 -33.59
C THR A 290 17.93 6.14 -34.05
N GLY A 291 16.73 5.98 -33.50
CA GLY A 291 15.52 6.77 -33.75
C GLY A 291 14.45 6.49 -32.70
N ALA A 292 13.28 7.11 -32.84
CA ALA A 292 12.14 6.90 -31.95
C ALA A 292 11.73 5.42 -31.89
N VAL A 293 11.54 4.88 -30.69
CA VAL A 293 11.31 3.45 -30.46
C VAL A 293 9.81 3.14 -30.45
N ALA A 294 9.34 2.26 -31.31
CA ALA A 294 7.95 1.77 -31.28
C ALA A 294 7.80 0.59 -30.30
N ILE A 295 6.92 0.74 -29.31
CA ILE A 295 6.59 -0.32 -28.34
C ILE A 295 5.30 -1.00 -28.78
N SER A 296 5.36 -2.33 -28.94
CA SER A 296 4.18 -3.20 -29.04
C SER A 296 4.01 -3.97 -27.75
N ALA A 297 2.84 -3.88 -27.11
CA ALA A 297 2.51 -4.66 -25.93
C ALA A 297 1.24 -5.48 -26.17
N PRO A 298 1.18 -6.75 -25.74
CA PRO A 298 -0.01 -7.58 -25.90
C PRO A 298 -1.20 -6.99 -25.13
N ALA A 299 -2.41 -7.29 -25.59
CA ALA A 299 -3.62 -7.00 -24.82
C ALA A 299 -3.56 -7.69 -23.47
N ALA A 300 -3.89 -6.97 -22.39
CA ALA A 300 -3.94 -7.58 -21.07
C ALA A 300 -5.18 -8.48 -20.94
N PRO A 301 -5.09 -9.63 -20.25
CA PRO A 301 -6.24 -10.51 -20.02
C PRO A 301 -7.40 -9.83 -19.29
N ASN A 302 -7.10 -8.84 -18.44
CA ASN A 302 -8.07 -8.17 -17.59
C ASN A 302 -7.90 -6.64 -17.66
N PRO A 303 -9.01 -5.86 -17.73
CA PRO A 303 -8.98 -4.43 -17.47
C PRO A 303 -8.39 -4.10 -16.09
N GLY A 304 -7.61 -3.02 -15.99
CA GLY A 304 -6.97 -2.57 -14.75
C GLY A 304 -5.55 -3.09 -14.53
N GLN A 305 -5.05 -4.02 -15.36
CA GLN A 305 -3.66 -4.46 -15.29
C GLN A 305 -2.70 -3.28 -15.53
N ARG A 306 -1.61 -3.22 -14.77
CA ARG A 306 -0.60 -2.17 -14.85
C ARG A 306 0.67 -2.66 -15.55
N LEU A 307 1.32 -1.77 -16.30
CA LEU A 307 2.59 -1.98 -16.97
C LEU A 307 3.45 -0.73 -16.79
N ILE A 308 4.63 -0.86 -16.20
CA ILE A 308 5.61 0.22 -16.13
C ILE A 308 6.66 -0.02 -17.22
N VAL A 309 6.90 0.98 -18.06
CA VAL A 309 7.93 0.96 -19.09
C VAL A 309 9.00 1.97 -18.74
N TYR A 310 10.22 1.51 -18.48
CA TYR A 310 11.41 2.33 -18.33
C TYR A 310 12.20 2.35 -19.65
N ASN A 311 12.32 3.52 -20.28
CA ASN A 311 13.13 3.67 -21.49
C ASN A 311 14.59 3.94 -21.11
N ASN A 312 15.40 2.87 -21.04
CA ASN A 312 16.84 2.94 -20.77
C ASN A 312 17.68 2.67 -22.05
N THR A 313 17.14 3.02 -23.21
CA THR A 313 17.88 2.87 -24.47
C THR A 313 19.03 3.88 -24.54
N THR A 314 20.13 3.50 -25.19
CA THR A 314 21.19 4.45 -25.55
C THR A 314 20.83 5.15 -26.87
N GLY A 315 21.26 6.40 -27.06
CA GLY A 315 20.95 7.21 -28.25
C GLY A 315 19.97 8.36 -28.02
N GLY A 316 19.34 8.44 -26.84
CA GLY A 316 18.56 9.61 -26.42
C GLY A 316 17.16 9.75 -27.04
N PHE A 317 16.67 8.70 -27.70
CA PHE A 317 15.35 8.74 -28.35
C PHE A 317 14.23 8.25 -27.44
N ASP A 318 13.07 8.88 -27.59
CA ASP A 318 11.87 8.49 -26.87
C ASP A 318 11.27 7.19 -27.42
N ALA A 319 10.54 6.47 -26.58
CA ALA A 319 9.77 5.30 -26.96
C ALA A 319 8.28 5.64 -26.96
N THR A 320 7.47 4.95 -27.76
CA THR A 320 6.01 5.22 -27.85
C THR A 320 5.21 3.94 -27.75
N LEU A 321 4.24 3.91 -26.82
CA LEU A 321 3.24 2.84 -26.69
C LEU A 321 1.85 3.44 -26.93
N ASN A 322 1.11 2.95 -27.92
CA ASN A 322 -0.24 3.42 -28.27
C ASN A 322 -0.35 4.96 -28.41
N GLY A 323 0.69 5.59 -28.98
CA GLY A 323 0.73 7.05 -29.16
C GLY A 323 1.17 7.85 -27.92
N VAL A 324 1.50 7.19 -26.81
CA VAL A 324 2.02 7.85 -25.60
C VAL A 324 3.54 7.72 -25.55
N THR A 325 4.21 8.86 -25.42
CA THR A 325 5.66 8.96 -25.32
C THR A 325 6.17 8.57 -23.93
N VAL A 326 7.20 7.72 -23.90
CA VAL A 326 8.03 7.39 -22.74
C VAL A 326 9.41 8.00 -22.98
N PRO A 327 9.73 9.14 -22.35
CA PRO A 327 10.98 9.84 -22.59
C PRO A 327 12.20 8.99 -22.28
N ASN A 328 13.29 9.20 -23.02
CA ASN A 328 14.56 8.53 -22.73
C ASN A 328 15.03 8.84 -21.29
N GLY A 329 15.47 7.80 -20.56
CA GLY A 329 15.88 7.91 -19.15
C GLY A 329 14.73 8.06 -18.15
N LYS A 330 13.47 7.88 -18.56
CA LYS A 330 12.29 7.97 -17.70
C LYS A 330 11.45 6.68 -17.75
N ALA A 331 10.75 6.43 -16.64
CA ALA A 331 9.74 5.37 -16.56
C ALA A 331 8.35 5.99 -16.60
N LEU A 332 7.44 5.34 -17.32
CA LEU A 332 6.03 5.72 -17.36
C LEU A 332 5.16 4.50 -17.08
N GLU A 333 4.12 4.72 -16.30
CA GLU A 333 3.16 3.69 -15.95
C GLU A 333 1.90 3.75 -16.83
N PHE A 334 1.45 2.57 -17.24
CA PHE A 334 0.29 2.32 -18.08
C PHE A 334 -0.72 1.41 -17.37
N VAL A 335 -2.00 1.61 -17.66
CA VAL A 335 -3.12 0.77 -17.23
C VAL A 335 -3.89 0.32 -18.46
N PHE A 336 -4.19 -0.97 -18.54
CA PHE A 336 -4.99 -1.53 -19.63
C PHE A 336 -6.48 -1.25 -19.40
N SER A 337 -7.12 -0.52 -20.30
CA SER A 337 -8.55 -0.21 -20.22
C SER A 337 -9.16 0.07 -21.60
N ASN A 338 -10.39 -0.40 -21.80
CA ASN A 338 -11.11 -0.31 -23.09
C ASN A 338 -10.22 -0.79 -24.25
N SER A 339 -9.63 -1.98 -24.09
CA SER A 339 -8.80 -2.67 -25.10
C SER A 339 -7.47 -1.99 -25.48
N LEU A 340 -7.02 -0.98 -24.73
CA LEU A 340 -5.76 -0.26 -24.97
C LEU A 340 -4.98 0.00 -23.68
N TRP A 341 -3.65 0.06 -23.79
CA TRP A 341 -2.77 0.59 -22.74
C TRP A 341 -2.84 2.13 -22.70
N ARG A 342 -3.04 2.71 -21.51
CA ARG A 342 -3.17 4.15 -21.27
C ARG A 342 -2.28 4.59 -20.12
N SER A 343 -1.57 5.71 -20.22
CA SER A 343 -0.68 6.18 -19.15
C SER A 343 -1.43 6.74 -17.93
N THR A 344 -0.82 6.70 -16.74
CA THR A 344 -1.38 7.23 -15.49
C THR A 344 -0.85 8.61 -15.08
N GLU A 345 0.24 9.11 -15.68
CA GLU A 345 0.85 10.42 -15.34
C GLU A 345 0.25 11.61 -16.13
N GLY A 346 -1.07 11.70 -16.26
CA GLY A 346 -1.73 12.91 -16.77
C GLY A 346 -1.42 13.35 -18.21
N GLY A 347 -0.49 12.68 -18.91
CA GLY A 347 -0.22 12.86 -20.32
C GLY A 347 -1.20 12.07 -21.16
N ALA A 348 -2.46 12.51 -21.23
CA ALA A 348 -3.37 11.97 -22.22
C ALA A 348 -3.00 12.52 -23.61
N ALA A 349 -2.77 11.65 -24.58
CA ALA A 349 -3.21 11.97 -25.93
C ALA A 349 -4.69 11.51 -26.04
N GLY A 350 -5.63 12.39 -25.65
CA GLY A 350 -7.06 12.14 -25.83
C GLY A 350 -8.03 12.82 -24.86
N ALA A 351 -7.55 13.38 -23.74
CA ALA A 351 -8.33 14.31 -22.92
C ALA A 351 -7.45 15.51 -22.64
N ALA A 352 -7.49 16.50 -23.54
CA ALA A 352 -6.91 17.79 -23.23
C ALA A 352 -7.62 18.33 -21.97
N PRO A 353 -6.91 18.78 -20.93
CA PRO A 353 -7.40 19.96 -20.24
C PRO A 353 -7.59 21.00 -21.34
N VAL A 354 -8.84 21.36 -21.67
CA VAL A 354 -9.12 22.40 -22.66
C VAL A 354 -8.77 23.73 -21.99
N ASN A 355 -7.49 23.95 -21.80
CA ASN A 355 -6.99 25.25 -21.45
C ASN A 355 -6.99 26.12 -22.71
N ILE A 356 -7.06 27.43 -22.52
CA ILE A 356 -6.97 28.38 -23.63
C ILE A 356 -5.56 28.37 -24.26
N TYR A 357 -4.57 27.71 -23.65
CA TYR A 357 -3.18 27.52 -24.13
C TYR A 357 -2.79 26.05 -24.32
N THR A 358 -1.74 25.79 -25.13
CA THR A 358 -1.26 24.43 -25.47
C THR A 358 -0.24 23.87 -24.48
N ALA A 359 0.57 24.75 -23.88
CA ALA A 359 1.49 24.51 -22.77
C ALA A 359 1.88 25.88 -22.20
N ASP A 360 2.03 25.99 -20.87
CA ASP A 360 2.35 27.19 -20.07
C ASP A 360 2.60 28.48 -20.87
N GLY A 361 1.51 29.16 -21.27
CA GLY A 361 1.54 30.50 -21.85
C GLY A 361 1.80 30.62 -23.37
N THR A 362 1.90 29.51 -24.11
CA THR A 362 2.10 29.54 -25.58
C THR A 362 0.84 29.18 -26.36
N LEU A 363 0.64 29.87 -27.50
CA LEU A 363 -0.40 29.57 -28.49
C LEU A 363 0.28 29.13 -29.80
N ALA A 364 0.06 27.88 -30.22
CA ALA A 364 0.55 27.38 -31.52
C ALA A 364 -0.35 27.77 -32.72
N SER A 365 -1.58 28.20 -32.46
CA SER A 365 -2.54 28.67 -33.47
C SER A 365 -3.63 29.52 -32.82
N ASN A 366 -4.44 30.22 -33.64
CA ASN A 366 -5.59 30.99 -33.17
C ASN A 366 -6.58 30.09 -32.40
N ARG A 367 -7.11 30.58 -31.27
CA ARG A 367 -8.08 29.84 -30.45
C ARG A 367 -9.41 30.57 -30.43
N THR A 368 -10.48 29.82 -30.65
CA THR A 368 -11.86 30.30 -30.51
C THR A 368 -12.45 29.69 -29.25
N VAL A 369 -12.94 30.54 -28.32
CA VAL A 369 -13.65 30.09 -27.12
C VAL A 369 -15.16 30.21 -27.36
N ILE A 370 -15.85 29.08 -27.48
CA ILE A 370 -17.32 29.00 -27.64
C ILE A 370 -17.95 28.83 -26.26
N GLN A 371 -18.67 29.85 -25.77
CA GLN A 371 -19.15 29.89 -24.37
C GLN A 371 -20.57 29.32 -24.16
N GLY A 372 -21.38 29.19 -25.22
CA GLY A 372 -22.78 28.76 -25.10
C GLY A 372 -23.57 29.71 -24.18
N ALA A 373 -24.26 29.16 -23.17
CA ALA A 373 -24.98 29.93 -22.15
C ALA A 373 -24.11 30.42 -20.97
N ASN A 374 -22.80 30.12 -20.98
CA ASN A 374 -21.89 30.43 -19.88
C ASN A 374 -21.07 31.71 -20.13
N THR A 375 -20.38 32.19 -19.10
CA THR A 375 -19.46 33.33 -19.18
C THR A 375 -18.01 32.92 -18.89
N LEU A 376 -17.05 33.48 -19.62
CA LEU A 376 -15.63 33.45 -19.34
C LEU A 376 -15.27 34.66 -18.48
N ALA A 377 -15.03 34.43 -17.19
CA ALA A 377 -14.70 35.48 -16.24
C ALA A 377 -13.21 35.47 -15.88
N PHE A 378 -12.58 36.66 -15.85
CA PHE A 378 -11.25 36.88 -15.29
C PHE A 378 -11.41 37.58 -13.93
N THR A 379 -11.19 36.87 -12.82
CA THR A 379 -11.51 37.34 -11.46
C THR A 379 -10.27 37.72 -10.65
N GLY A 380 -9.47 38.66 -11.15
CA GLY A 380 -8.31 39.16 -10.41
C GLY A 380 -8.68 40.20 -9.35
N THR A 381 -7.81 40.40 -8.37
CA THR A 381 -7.97 41.38 -7.27
C THR A 381 -6.86 42.44 -7.26
N GLN A 382 -5.97 42.41 -8.24
CA GLN A 382 -4.78 43.27 -8.31
C GLN A 382 -4.95 44.34 -9.40
N THR A 383 -4.09 45.37 -9.36
CA THR A 383 -3.89 46.28 -10.49
C THR A 383 -3.34 45.49 -11.69
N ASN A 384 -3.75 45.85 -12.92
CA ASN A 384 -3.32 45.17 -14.14
C ASN A 384 -3.58 43.63 -14.16
N ALA A 385 -4.64 43.18 -13.50
CA ALA A 385 -4.97 41.77 -13.35
C ALA A 385 -5.36 41.07 -14.67
N PHE A 386 -5.90 41.83 -15.62
CA PHE A 386 -6.03 41.42 -17.01
C PHE A 386 -5.31 42.46 -17.87
N SER A 387 -4.33 42.00 -18.65
CA SER A 387 -3.44 42.88 -19.40
C SER A 387 -3.24 42.34 -20.81
N VAL A 388 -3.28 43.23 -21.79
CA VAL A 388 -2.84 42.97 -23.16
C VAL A 388 -1.58 43.78 -23.38
N ASN A 389 -0.46 43.09 -23.59
CA ASN A 389 0.87 43.70 -23.84
C ASN A 389 1.19 44.84 -22.84
N GLY A 390 1.01 44.58 -21.55
CA GLY A 390 1.27 45.58 -20.50
C GLY A 390 0.23 46.70 -20.48
N ASN A 391 0.60 47.86 -20.99
CA ASN A 391 -0.21 49.08 -20.90
C ASN A 391 -1.14 49.31 -22.10
N THR A 392 -1.14 48.44 -23.12
CA THR A 392 -2.03 48.62 -24.30
C THR A 392 -3.50 48.58 -23.86
N LEU A 393 -3.87 47.56 -23.09
CA LEU A 393 -5.12 47.49 -22.34
C LEU A 393 -4.82 46.90 -20.97
N SER A 394 -5.25 47.60 -19.92
CA SER A 394 -5.06 47.17 -18.54
C SER A 394 -6.38 47.25 -17.78
N VAL A 395 -6.75 46.18 -17.10
CA VAL A 395 -7.85 46.17 -16.13
C VAL A 395 -7.25 46.21 -14.73
N ASP A 396 -7.44 47.34 -14.06
CA ASP A 396 -7.18 47.49 -12.63
C ASP A 396 -8.38 46.94 -11.87
N ALA A 397 -8.30 45.65 -11.53
CA ALA A 397 -9.37 44.95 -10.84
C ALA A 397 -9.45 45.33 -9.35
N ALA A 398 -8.34 45.80 -8.75
CA ALA A 398 -8.33 46.27 -7.37
C ALA A 398 -9.24 47.51 -7.16
N ASN A 399 -9.28 48.40 -8.16
CA ASN A 399 -10.04 49.66 -8.07
C ASN A 399 -11.24 49.76 -9.02
N GLY A 400 -11.46 48.73 -9.85
CA GLY A 400 -12.52 48.69 -10.86
C GLY A 400 -12.37 49.79 -11.91
N ARG A 401 -11.19 49.86 -12.56
CA ARG A 401 -10.82 50.86 -13.57
C ARG A 401 -10.20 50.20 -14.81
N VAL A 402 -10.25 50.91 -15.94
CA VAL A 402 -9.65 50.49 -17.21
C VAL A 402 -8.65 51.54 -17.68
N GLY A 403 -7.45 51.09 -18.05
CA GLY A 403 -6.40 51.89 -18.67
C GLY A 403 -6.18 51.49 -20.12
N VAL A 404 -6.01 52.48 -20.99
CA VAL A 404 -5.51 52.34 -22.36
C VAL A 404 -4.28 53.23 -22.48
N GLY A 405 -3.13 52.66 -22.80
CA GLY A 405 -1.83 53.35 -22.75
C GLY A 405 -1.27 53.54 -21.33
N THR A 406 -1.94 53.03 -20.29
CA THR A 406 -1.50 53.12 -18.88
C THR A 406 -1.93 51.88 -18.08
N THR A 407 -1.12 51.47 -17.09
CA THR A 407 -1.46 50.41 -16.12
C THR A 407 -1.95 50.96 -14.77
N THR A 408 -1.93 52.29 -14.59
CA THR A 408 -2.28 52.98 -13.35
C THR A 408 -3.39 54.02 -13.57
N PRO A 409 -4.57 53.62 -14.07
CA PRO A 409 -5.66 54.58 -14.31
C PRO A 409 -6.13 55.25 -13.01
N THR A 410 -6.22 56.58 -13.01
CA THR A 410 -6.69 57.38 -11.87
C THR A 410 -8.21 57.49 -11.80
N ASN A 411 -8.90 57.24 -12.92
CA ASN A 411 -10.36 57.32 -13.06
C ASN A 411 -10.90 56.02 -13.69
N LYS A 412 -12.23 55.89 -13.81
CA LYS A 412 -12.86 54.67 -14.34
C LYS A 412 -12.35 54.25 -15.71
N LEU A 413 -12.12 55.22 -16.59
CA LEU A 413 -11.40 55.04 -17.85
C LEU A 413 -10.32 56.11 -17.94
N VAL A 414 -9.09 55.71 -18.21
CA VAL A 414 -8.00 56.62 -18.57
C VAL A 414 -7.41 56.17 -19.90
N VAL A 415 -7.43 57.07 -20.88
CA VAL A 415 -6.70 56.92 -22.14
C VAL A 415 -5.49 57.83 -22.06
N ALA A 416 -4.31 57.24 -21.95
CA ALA A 416 -3.05 57.96 -21.86
C ALA A 416 -2.34 57.92 -23.21
N GLY A 417 -1.96 59.10 -23.70
CA GLY A 417 -1.23 59.28 -24.94
C GLY A 417 -0.07 60.24 -24.76
N THR A 418 0.74 60.38 -25.81
CA THR A 418 1.83 61.35 -25.85
C THR A 418 1.30 62.73 -26.19
N ASN A 419 1.78 63.75 -25.48
CA ASN A 419 1.52 65.14 -25.86
C ASN A 419 2.05 65.41 -27.27
N ALA A 420 1.18 65.83 -28.19
CA ALA A 420 1.48 65.98 -29.60
C ALA A 420 0.62 67.08 -30.26
N GLN A 421 1.19 67.79 -31.23
CA GLN A 421 0.41 68.77 -32.00
C GLN A 421 -0.71 68.05 -32.79
N PRO A 422 -1.90 68.67 -32.94
CA PRO A 422 -2.95 68.16 -33.82
C PRO A 422 -2.38 67.88 -35.21
N SER A 423 -2.70 66.72 -35.78
CA SER A 423 -2.24 66.35 -37.12
C SER A 423 -2.85 67.24 -38.20
N ALA A 424 -2.19 67.29 -39.36
CA ALA A 424 -2.75 67.96 -40.53
C ALA A 424 -4.07 67.29 -40.95
N LEU A 425 -4.99 68.10 -41.49
CA LEU A 425 -6.27 67.65 -42.03
C LEU A 425 -6.08 66.65 -43.18
N GLY A 426 -7.03 65.75 -43.36
CA GLY A 426 -6.99 64.73 -44.42
C GLY A 426 -6.10 63.53 -44.12
N THR A 427 -5.74 63.34 -42.86
CA THR A 427 -4.99 62.17 -42.39
C THR A 427 -5.88 61.25 -41.56
N ALA A 428 -5.79 59.95 -41.84
CA ALA A 428 -6.55 58.92 -41.12
C ALA A 428 -5.91 58.55 -39.78
N ASN A 429 -4.57 58.55 -39.72
CA ASN A 429 -3.80 58.32 -38.50
C ASN A 429 -3.34 59.67 -37.93
N THR A 430 -3.77 59.98 -36.72
CA THR A 430 -3.49 61.27 -36.07
C THR A 430 -2.73 61.12 -34.78
N ASN A 431 -2.21 62.24 -34.30
CA ASN A 431 -1.56 62.41 -33.00
C ASN A 431 -2.54 62.50 -31.81
N ALA A 432 -3.84 62.31 -32.04
CA ALA A 432 -4.85 62.33 -30.99
C ALA A 432 -4.61 61.21 -29.96
N THR A 433 -4.92 61.49 -28.69
CA THR A 433 -4.89 60.47 -27.63
C THR A 433 -6.13 59.57 -27.71
N LEU A 434 -7.28 60.15 -28.04
CA LEU A 434 -8.53 59.43 -28.27
C LEU A 434 -9.21 59.99 -29.51
N ARG A 435 -9.72 59.10 -30.35
CA ARG A 435 -10.48 59.43 -31.56
C ARG A 435 -11.85 58.77 -31.54
N ILE A 436 -12.86 59.50 -31.95
CA ILE A 436 -14.20 58.98 -32.25
C ILE A 436 -14.40 59.06 -33.76
N ASP A 437 -14.54 57.90 -34.38
CA ASP A 437 -14.67 57.77 -35.82
C ASP A 437 -16.13 57.55 -36.24
N GLY A 438 -16.59 58.32 -37.23
CA GLY A 438 -17.80 58.02 -37.98
C GLY A 438 -17.58 56.88 -38.99
N ASN A 439 -18.68 56.34 -39.51
CA ASN A 439 -18.69 55.37 -40.60
C ASN A 439 -18.27 55.97 -41.96
N THR A 440 -18.19 57.30 -42.06
CA THR A 440 -17.68 58.05 -43.22
C THR A 440 -16.33 58.70 -42.87
N ASN A 441 -15.94 59.74 -43.62
CA ASN A 441 -14.69 60.48 -43.40
C ASN A 441 -14.73 61.40 -42.16
N HIS A 442 -15.71 61.31 -41.27
CA HIS A 442 -15.80 62.20 -40.10
C HIS A 442 -15.06 61.61 -38.90
N ALA A 443 -14.31 62.44 -38.19
CA ALA A 443 -13.72 62.08 -36.91
C ALA A 443 -13.69 63.26 -35.93
N LEU A 444 -13.73 62.93 -34.65
CA LEU A 444 -13.54 63.85 -33.54
C LEU A 444 -12.33 63.40 -32.72
N ASP A 445 -11.31 64.24 -32.68
CA ASP A 445 -10.08 63.99 -31.95
C ASP A 445 -10.04 64.74 -30.63
N PHE A 446 -9.54 64.05 -29.61
CA PHE A 446 -9.17 64.59 -28.32
C PHE A 446 -7.68 64.35 -28.10
N GLY A 447 -6.94 65.38 -27.72
CA GLY A 447 -5.51 65.24 -27.45
C GLY A 447 -4.95 66.34 -26.56
N THR A 448 -3.67 66.23 -26.28
CA THR A 448 -2.89 67.17 -25.48
C THR A 448 -1.77 67.76 -26.31
N TYR A 449 -1.50 69.05 -26.15
CA TYR A 449 -0.46 69.74 -26.93
C TYR A 449 0.94 69.38 -26.45
N ALA A 450 1.87 69.18 -27.39
CA ALA A 450 3.30 69.02 -27.07
C ALA A 450 3.93 70.31 -26.52
N ASN A 451 3.46 71.46 -26.97
CA ASN A 451 4.06 72.75 -26.64
C ASN A 451 3.32 73.40 -25.47
N SER A 452 4.04 73.57 -24.35
CA SER A 452 3.63 74.48 -23.27
C SER A 452 3.48 75.90 -23.82
N PRO A 453 2.47 76.69 -23.39
CA PRO A 453 1.57 76.46 -22.27
C PRO A 453 0.20 75.85 -22.64
N PHE A 454 0.02 75.34 -23.86
CA PHE A 454 -1.28 74.84 -24.30
C PHE A 454 -1.59 73.49 -23.64
N GLY A 455 -2.82 73.29 -23.18
CA GLY A 455 -3.25 72.08 -22.48
C GLY A 455 -3.74 70.99 -23.43
N SER A 456 -4.99 71.11 -23.88
CA SER A 456 -5.69 70.09 -24.67
C SER A 456 -6.44 70.68 -25.85
N TYR A 457 -6.81 69.84 -26.80
CA TYR A 457 -7.62 70.21 -27.95
C TYR A 457 -8.75 69.21 -28.19
N ILE A 458 -9.78 69.73 -28.86
CA ILE A 458 -10.87 68.97 -29.49
C ILE A 458 -10.89 69.41 -30.95
N SER A 459 -10.80 68.47 -31.88
CA SER A 459 -10.75 68.78 -33.31
C SER A 459 -11.73 67.92 -34.10
N SER A 460 -12.61 68.56 -34.88
CA SER A 460 -13.42 67.86 -35.87
C SER A 460 -12.73 67.90 -37.22
N GLN A 461 -12.53 66.74 -37.83
CA GLN A 461 -11.72 66.63 -39.03
C GLN A 461 -12.24 65.61 -40.02
N SER A 462 -11.92 65.85 -41.29
CA SER A 462 -12.03 64.85 -42.33
C SER A 462 -10.82 63.91 -42.31
N LYS A 463 -11.07 62.59 -42.39
CA LYS A 463 -10.03 61.54 -42.46
C LYS A 463 -9.23 61.56 -43.76
N THR A 464 -9.78 62.16 -44.81
CA THR A 464 -9.22 62.11 -46.18
C THR A 464 -9.15 63.46 -46.87
N ALA A 465 -10.03 64.40 -46.53
CA ALA A 465 -10.00 65.74 -47.10
C ALA A 465 -9.20 66.69 -46.21
N SER A 466 -8.41 67.57 -46.83
CA SER A 466 -7.72 68.66 -46.14
C SER A 466 -8.65 69.79 -45.68
N THR A 467 -9.97 69.66 -45.88
CA THR A 467 -10.99 70.57 -45.39
C THR A 467 -11.41 70.21 -43.96
N GLY A 468 -11.37 71.18 -43.05
CA GLY A 468 -11.85 71.00 -41.68
C GLY A 468 -13.35 70.75 -41.67
N LEU A 469 -13.81 69.91 -40.75
CA LEU A 469 -15.24 69.72 -40.53
C LEU A 469 -15.71 70.64 -39.40
N PRO A 470 -16.94 71.18 -39.48
CA PRO A 470 -17.49 71.96 -38.38
C PRO A 470 -17.62 71.09 -37.12
N LEU A 471 -17.10 71.56 -36.00
CA LEU A 471 -17.47 71.05 -34.68
C LEU A 471 -18.81 71.65 -34.29
N VAL A 472 -19.86 70.82 -34.21
CA VAL A 472 -21.17 71.27 -33.75
C VAL A 472 -21.32 70.96 -32.26
N LEU A 473 -21.52 72.00 -31.46
CA LEU A 473 -21.74 71.87 -30.02
C LEU A 473 -23.25 71.94 -29.73
N ASN A 474 -23.75 70.91 -29.07
CA ASN A 474 -25.13 70.82 -28.61
C ASN A 474 -26.23 71.02 -29.68
N PRO A 475 -26.20 70.25 -30.79
CA PRO A 475 -27.00 70.51 -32.00
C PRO A 475 -28.52 70.41 -31.86
N VAL A 476 -29.04 69.72 -30.84
CA VAL A 476 -30.49 69.42 -30.72
C VAL A 476 -31.20 70.33 -29.71
N GLY A 477 -30.47 71.01 -28.81
CA GLY A 477 -31.04 71.96 -27.86
C GLY A 477 -30.24 72.08 -26.57
N GLY A 478 -30.40 73.21 -25.86
CA GLY A 478 -29.65 73.58 -24.65
C GLY A 478 -28.56 74.63 -24.94
N ASN A 479 -27.84 75.08 -23.90
CA ASN A 479 -26.94 76.23 -23.98
C ASN A 479 -25.48 75.80 -23.71
N VAL A 480 -24.53 76.43 -24.40
CA VAL A 480 -23.09 76.25 -24.18
C VAL A 480 -22.60 77.31 -23.20
N GLY A 481 -22.08 76.90 -22.04
CA GLY A 481 -21.44 77.79 -21.08
C GLY A 481 -19.92 77.71 -21.16
N VAL A 482 -19.24 78.85 -21.17
CA VAL A 482 -17.78 78.93 -21.01
C VAL A 482 -17.47 79.81 -19.79
N GLY A 483 -16.87 79.20 -18.77
CA GLY A 483 -16.61 79.86 -17.49
C GLY A 483 -17.81 79.91 -16.54
N THR A 484 -18.93 79.27 -16.89
CA THR A 484 -20.14 79.13 -16.05
C THR A 484 -20.67 77.69 -16.11
N ASN A 485 -21.25 77.22 -15.00
CA ASN A 485 -22.02 75.97 -14.93
C ASN A 485 -23.55 76.20 -14.93
N VAL A 486 -23.98 77.46 -14.98
CA VAL A 486 -25.39 77.88 -15.10
C VAL A 486 -25.48 78.91 -16.24
N PRO A 487 -25.45 78.48 -17.51
CA PRO A 487 -25.64 79.38 -18.64
C PRO A 487 -27.02 80.03 -18.56
N ASN A 488 -27.11 81.31 -18.91
CA ASN A 488 -28.39 82.00 -18.96
C ASN A 488 -29.35 81.32 -19.96
N ASN A 489 -30.59 81.05 -19.54
CA ASN A 489 -31.62 80.41 -20.36
C ASN A 489 -31.90 81.12 -21.68
N SER A 490 -31.70 82.45 -21.76
CA SER A 490 -31.92 83.23 -22.98
C SER A 490 -30.73 83.24 -23.96
N ALA A 491 -29.61 82.60 -23.63
CA ALA A 491 -28.39 82.63 -24.44
C ALA A 491 -27.99 81.22 -24.88
N LEU A 492 -27.82 81.00 -26.19
CA LEU A 492 -27.27 79.75 -26.72
C LEU A 492 -25.78 79.58 -26.37
N LEU A 493 -25.03 80.68 -26.25
CA LEU A 493 -23.66 80.74 -25.77
C LEU A 493 -23.55 81.80 -24.67
N ASP A 494 -23.15 81.40 -23.47
CA ASP A 494 -22.92 82.29 -22.33
C ASP A 494 -21.44 82.26 -21.91
N LEU A 495 -20.81 83.44 -21.87
CA LEU A 495 -19.38 83.61 -21.58
C LEU A 495 -19.26 84.43 -20.29
N THR A 496 -18.77 83.80 -19.21
CA THR A 496 -18.58 84.47 -17.92
C THR A 496 -17.10 84.53 -17.54
N SER A 497 -16.60 85.74 -17.29
CA SER A 497 -15.26 85.97 -16.74
C SER A 497 -15.20 87.34 -16.04
N SER A 498 -14.40 87.46 -14.99
CA SER A 498 -14.16 88.75 -14.30
C SER A 498 -13.11 89.61 -15.01
N ASN A 499 -12.34 89.05 -15.94
CA ASN A 499 -11.19 89.73 -16.55
C ASN A 499 -10.87 89.30 -18.00
N LYS A 500 -11.79 88.61 -18.68
CA LYS A 500 -11.66 88.21 -20.09
C LYS A 500 -12.95 88.52 -20.85
N GLY A 501 -12.85 88.67 -22.17
CA GLY A 501 -13.99 88.89 -23.07
C GLY A 501 -13.89 88.06 -24.34
N LEU A 502 -14.85 88.25 -25.26
CA LEU A 502 -14.87 87.60 -26.57
C LEU A 502 -14.05 88.40 -27.59
N LEU A 503 -13.07 87.78 -28.21
CA LEU A 503 -12.43 88.32 -29.41
C LEU A 503 -13.18 87.80 -30.64
N LEU A 504 -13.83 88.71 -31.37
CA LEU A 504 -14.45 88.43 -32.66
C LEU A 504 -13.38 88.22 -33.75
N PRO A 505 -13.70 87.52 -34.85
CA PRO A 505 -12.83 87.45 -36.02
C PRO A 505 -12.42 88.85 -36.49
N ARG A 506 -11.11 89.07 -36.67
CA ARG A 506 -10.55 90.34 -37.12
C ARG A 506 -10.35 90.31 -38.63
N VAL A 507 -11.02 91.20 -39.35
CA VAL A 507 -11.01 91.27 -40.83
C VAL A 507 -10.80 92.71 -41.30
N SER A 508 -10.25 92.91 -42.51
CA SER A 508 -9.97 94.24 -43.05
C SER A 508 -11.04 94.61 -44.10
N LEU A 509 -12.19 95.13 -43.65
CA LEU A 509 -13.30 95.46 -44.54
C LEU A 509 -12.98 96.69 -45.39
N SER A 510 -13.46 96.69 -46.64
CA SER A 510 -13.28 97.82 -47.58
C SER A 510 -14.40 98.86 -47.49
N SER A 511 -15.60 98.46 -47.06
CA SER A 511 -16.78 99.31 -46.89
C SER A 511 -17.82 98.61 -46.02
N THR A 512 -18.91 99.31 -45.64
CA THR A 512 -20.02 98.71 -44.88
C THR A 512 -20.82 97.69 -45.70
N SER A 513 -20.68 97.70 -47.02
CA SER A 513 -21.29 96.76 -47.96
C SER A 513 -20.30 95.74 -48.55
N ASP A 514 -19.14 95.57 -47.90
CA ASP A 514 -18.13 94.61 -48.33
C ASP A 514 -18.62 93.16 -48.14
N ALA A 515 -18.88 92.49 -49.26
CA ALA A 515 -19.25 91.08 -49.33
C ALA A 515 -18.14 90.17 -49.89
N SER A 516 -16.94 90.72 -50.13
CA SER A 516 -15.80 89.97 -50.70
C SER A 516 -14.80 89.55 -49.63
N THR A 517 -14.53 90.41 -48.64
CA THR A 517 -13.61 90.10 -47.53
C THR A 517 -14.16 88.97 -46.66
N VAL A 518 -15.47 88.98 -46.43
CA VAL A 518 -16.21 87.86 -45.82
C VAL A 518 -17.25 87.41 -46.83
N PRO A 519 -16.99 86.36 -47.64
CA PRO A 519 -17.93 85.91 -48.66
C PRO A 519 -19.26 85.44 -48.07
N SER A 520 -20.38 85.92 -48.62
CA SER A 520 -21.75 85.57 -48.19
C SER A 520 -21.97 85.73 -46.68
N PRO A 521 -21.74 86.92 -46.09
CA PRO A 521 -21.84 87.10 -44.64
C PRO A 521 -23.29 86.92 -44.19
N ALA A 522 -23.54 86.01 -43.24
CA ALA A 522 -24.88 85.79 -42.71
C ALA A 522 -25.44 87.05 -42.01
N THR A 523 -26.76 87.26 -42.07
CA THR A 523 -27.42 88.31 -41.26
C THR A 523 -27.14 88.08 -39.77
N GLY A 524 -26.74 89.12 -39.06
CA GLY A 524 -26.32 89.07 -37.66
C GLY A 524 -24.86 88.63 -37.43
N LEU A 525 -24.09 88.29 -38.47
CA LEU A 525 -22.67 87.98 -38.33
C LEU A 525 -21.91 89.20 -37.80
N MET A 526 -21.14 89.03 -36.71
CA MET A 526 -20.33 90.09 -36.12
C MET A 526 -18.83 89.85 -36.36
N VAL A 527 -18.10 90.89 -36.73
CA VAL A 527 -16.65 90.89 -36.91
C VAL A 527 -16.03 92.14 -36.30
N TYR A 528 -14.72 92.13 -36.09
CA TYR A 528 -13.95 93.33 -35.77
C TYR A 528 -13.21 93.78 -37.04
N ASN A 529 -13.58 94.93 -37.59
CA ASN A 529 -12.84 95.55 -38.70
C ASN A 529 -11.52 96.13 -38.18
N ASN A 530 -10.39 95.74 -38.78
CA ASN A 530 -9.07 96.32 -38.49
C ASN A 530 -8.56 97.27 -39.58
N ASN A 531 -9.37 97.59 -40.60
CA ASN A 531 -9.02 98.59 -41.61
C ASN A 531 -9.27 100.02 -41.08
N THR A 532 -8.22 100.68 -40.62
CA THR A 532 -8.28 102.06 -40.12
C THR A 532 -8.57 103.09 -41.21
N ALA A 533 -8.40 102.75 -42.50
CA ALA A 533 -8.64 103.65 -43.63
C ALA A 533 -10.08 103.63 -44.15
N MET A 534 -10.92 102.73 -43.64
CA MET A 534 -12.33 102.64 -44.03
C MET A 534 -13.12 103.87 -43.54
N SER A 535 -13.79 104.58 -44.45
CA SER A 535 -14.61 105.76 -44.12
C SER A 535 -16.10 105.43 -44.22
N PRO A 536 -16.98 105.94 -43.33
CA PRO A 536 -16.72 106.93 -42.28
C PRO A 536 -16.43 106.35 -40.88
N GLN A 537 -16.56 105.04 -40.67
CA GLN A 537 -16.60 104.43 -39.33
C GLN A 537 -15.26 103.81 -38.87
N GLY A 538 -14.29 103.57 -39.77
CA GLY A 538 -12.95 103.11 -39.40
C GLY A 538 -12.89 101.73 -38.74
N GLU A 539 -11.89 101.52 -37.89
CA GLU A 539 -11.70 100.32 -37.08
C GLU A 539 -12.81 100.17 -36.01
N GLY A 540 -13.32 98.95 -35.79
CA GLY A 540 -14.36 98.73 -34.78
C GLY A 540 -15.14 97.42 -34.96
N ILE A 541 -16.23 97.25 -34.20
CA ILE A 541 -17.15 96.11 -34.34
C ILE A 541 -18.18 96.42 -35.44
N TYR A 542 -18.37 95.48 -36.36
CA TYR A 542 -19.36 95.55 -37.44
C TYR A 542 -20.25 94.32 -37.40
N TYR A 543 -21.52 94.48 -37.75
CA TYR A 543 -22.44 93.36 -37.93
C TYR A 543 -23.19 93.49 -39.25
N ASN A 544 -23.64 92.38 -39.84
CA ASN A 544 -24.48 92.43 -41.03
C ASN A 544 -25.96 92.60 -40.65
N GLY A 545 -26.50 93.82 -40.74
CA GLY A 545 -27.93 94.11 -40.58
C GLY A 545 -28.79 93.83 -41.83
N GLY A 546 -28.16 93.50 -42.96
CA GLY A 546 -28.78 93.38 -44.27
C GLY A 546 -28.92 91.93 -44.73
N THR A 547 -28.61 91.68 -46.01
CA THR A 547 -28.67 90.34 -46.61
C THR A 547 -27.26 89.80 -46.89
N THR A 548 -27.15 88.52 -47.25
CA THR A 548 -25.87 87.92 -47.67
C THR A 548 -25.30 88.54 -48.94
N ALA A 549 -26.14 89.06 -49.84
CA ALA A 549 -25.72 89.68 -51.09
C ALA A 549 -25.46 91.20 -50.97
N ALA A 550 -26.03 91.83 -49.94
CA ALA A 550 -25.91 93.26 -49.67
C ALA A 550 -25.80 93.48 -48.16
N PRO A 551 -24.61 93.29 -47.57
CA PRO A 551 -24.41 93.58 -46.17
C PRO A 551 -24.50 95.08 -45.91
N ASN A 552 -24.93 95.44 -44.70
CA ASN A 552 -24.87 96.80 -44.19
C ASN A 552 -24.61 96.75 -42.68
N ASN A 553 -24.03 97.83 -42.14
CA ASN A 553 -23.72 97.99 -40.72
C ASN A 553 -24.77 98.85 -40.02
#